data_AF-A0A7W5DYM8-F1
#
_entry.id   AF-A0A7W5DYM8-F1
#
_cell.length_a   1.000
_cell.length_b   1.000
_cell.length_c   1.000
_cell.angle_alpha   90.00
_cell.angle_beta   90.00
_cell.angle_gamma   90.00
#
_symmetry.space_group_name_H-M   'P 1'
#
loop_
_entity.id
_entity.type
_entity.pdbx_description
1 polymer ?
#
loop_
_entity_poly.entity_id
_entity_poly.type
_entity_poly.pdbx_seq_one_letter_code
_entity_poly.pdbx_strand_id
1 'polypeptide(L)'
;MRVPAVIRWPNMIPAGSNTDKLLTAMDVLPTCAKLSGAELPNDLVIDGKDMMPVLLNGAASPHEHFFYVHWGDLEGVRWKSWKLHVVDGKTALYNLDEDIAEKKNLAANHPEIVQQLQSAMQAFEKDMKENLRPAGLVENPKPLTKR
;
A
#
# COMPACT_ATOMS: atom_id res chain seq x y z
N MET A 1 -7.30 2.81 -5.32
CA MET A 1 -7.06 2.65 -6.78
C MET A 1 -6.31 1.34 -7.05
N ARG A 2 -6.54 0.69 -8.20
CA ARG A 2 -5.72 -0.42 -8.73
C ARG A 2 -5.20 -0.01 -10.10
N VAL A 3 -3.92 -0.21 -10.37
CA VAL A 3 -3.25 0.17 -11.62
C VAL A 3 -2.50 -1.01 -12.23
N PRO A 4 -2.29 -1.04 -13.56
CA PRO A 4 -1.43 -2.05 -14.17
C PRO A 4 0.03 -1.83 -13.74
N ALA A 5 0.75 -2.93 -13.51
CA ALA A 5 2.18 -2.94 -13.23
C ALA A 5 2.85 -4.12 -13.95
N VAL A 6 4.02 -3.89 -14.53
CA VAL A 6 4.82 -4.92 -15.20
C VAL A 6 6.27 -4.78 -14.71
N ILE A 7 6.85 -5.89 -14.26
CA ILE A 7 8.25 -5.95 -13.81
C ILE A 7 8.94 -7.02 -14.65
N ARG A 8 10.12 -6.67 -15.20
CA ARG A 8 10.91 -7.58 -16.03
C ARG A 8 12.34 -7.64 -15.51
N TRP A 9 12.78 -8.84 -15.16
CA TRP A 9 14.18 -9.13 -14.87
C TRP A 9 14.60 -10.45 -15.52
N PRO A 10 15.31 -10.40 -16.66
CA PRO A 10 15.77 -11.60 -17.36
C PRO A 10 16.58 -12.51 -16.45
N ASN A 11 16.36 -13.82 -16.58
CA ASN A 11 17.03 -14.88 -15.81
C ASN A 11 16.78 -14.88 -14.29
N MET A 12 15.94 -13.97 -13.78
CA MET A 12 15.58 -13.89 -12.36
C MET A 12 14.07 -14.08 -12.17
N ILE A 13 13.26 -13.24 -12.81
CA ILE A 13 11.80 -13.37 -12.76
C ILE A 13 11.36 -14.30 -13.90
N PRO A 14 10.59 -15.37 -13.63
CA PRO A 14 10.09 -16.26 -14.67
C PRO A 14 9.29 -15.50 -15.73
N ALA A 15 9.67 -15.68 -17.00
CA ALA A 15 9.02 -15.00 -18.11
C ALA A 15 7.54 -15.43 -18.24
N GLY A 16 6.66 -14.47 -18.49
CA GLY A 16 5.22 -14.71 -18.63
C GLY A 16 4.50 -15.08 -17.34
N SER A 17 5.17 -14.99 -16.18
CA SER A 17 4.53 -15.17 -14.88
C SER A 17 3.58 -14.02 -14.55
N ASN A 18 2.60 -14.30 -13.67
CA ASN A 18 1.67 -13.32 -13.13
C ASN A 18 1.51 -13.52 -11.61
N THR A 19 0.98 -12.50 -10.94
CA THR A 19 0.63 -12.59 -9.52
C THR A 19 -0.63 -11.77 -9.24
N ASP A 20 -1.49 -12.31 -8.38
CA ASP A 20 -2.69 -11.66 -7.86
C ASP A 20 -2.49 -11.09 -6.45
N LYS A 21 -1.28 -11.25 -5.89
CA LYS A 21 -0.94 -10.78 -4.56
C LYS A 21 -0.91 -9.26 -4.50
N LEU A 22 -1.30 -8.73 -3.34
CA LEU A 22 -1.30 -7.30 -3.07
C LEU A 22 0.15 -6.80 -3.00
N LEU A 23 0.48 -5.89 -3.90
CA LEU A 23 1.73 -5.13 -3.91
C LEU A 23 1.39 -3.65 -4.12
N THR A 24 2.32 -2.78 -3.74
CA THR A 24 2.15 -1.33 -3.76
C THR A 24 3.28 -0.65 -4.51
N ALA A 25 3.06 0.58 -4.99
CA ALA A 25 4.14 1.37 -5.56
C ALA A 25 5.23 1.71 -4.52
N MET A 26 4.88 1.73 -3.23
CA MET A 26 5.82 2.00 -2.13
C MET A 26 6.85 0.87 -1.98
N ASP A 27 6.52 -0.34 -2.42
CA ASP A 27 7.39 -1.52 -2.35
C ASP A 27 8.63 -1.39 -3.27
N VAL A 28 8.57 -0.51 -4.28
CA VAL A 28 9.68 -0.26 -5.21
C VAL A 28 10.93 0.20 -4.46
N LEU A 29 10.79 1.14 -3.52
CA LEU A 29 11.92 1.70 -2.78
C LEU A 29 12.72 0.64 -2.00
N PRO A 30 12.13 -0.10 -1.04
CA PRO A 30 12.86 -1.09 -0.27
C PRO A 30 13.33 -2.28 -1.10
N THR A 31 12.58 -2.65 -2.15
CA THR A 31 13.00 -3.67 -3.11
C THR A 31 14.28 -3.24 -3.82
N CYS A 32 14.30 -2.04 -4.42
CA CYS A 32 15.48 -1.54 -5.11
C CYS A 32 16.67 -1.33 -4.17
N ALA A 33 16.46 -0.83 -2.95
CA ALA A 33 17.52 -0.64 -1.97
C ALA A 33 18.18 -1.98 -1.60
N LYS A 34 17.38 -3.02 -1.32
CA LYS A 34 17.89 -4.35 -1.03
C LYS A 34 18.69 -4.94 -2.20
N LEU A 35 18.21 -4.74 -3.43
CA LEU A 35 18.87 -5.26 -4.63
C LEU A 35 20.17 -4.51 -4.97
N SER A 36 20.26 -3.22 -4.66
CA SER A 36 21.47 -2.42 -4.90
C SER A 36 22.48 -2.50 -3.77
N GLY A 37 22.10 -3.05 -2.61
CA GLY A 37 22.89 -3.00 -1.39
C GLY A 37 22.88 -1.61 -0.72
N ALA A 38 21.99 -0.70 -1.14
CA ALA A 38 21.82 0.57 -0.47
C ALA A 38 21.15 0.39 0.88
N GLU A 39 21.63 1.11 1.88
CA GLU A 39 21.03 1.14 3.21
C GLU A 39 19.84 2.10 3.23
N LEU A 40 18.74 1.65 3.81
CA LEU A 40 17.61 2.52 4.11
C LEU A 40 17.88 3.27 5.43
N PRO A 41 17.35 4.49 5.58
CA PRO A 41 17.40 5.21 6.85
C PRO A 41 16.72 4.39 7.96
N ASN A 42 17.37 4.31 9.13
CA ASN A 42 16.86 3.59 10.30
C ASN A 42 16.00 4.47 11.22
N ASP A 43 15.97 5.78 10.96
CA ASP A 43 15.24 6.81 11.69
C ASP A 43 13.91 7.17 11.02
N LEU A 44 13.56 6.51 9.91
CA LEU A 44 12.33 6.74 9.17
C LEU A 44 11.53 5.45 9.01
N VAL A 45 10.23 5.52 9.31
CA VAL A 45 9.30 4.45 8.97
C VAL A 45 9.08 4.44 7.45
N ILE A 46 9.31 3.28 6.83
CA ILE A 46 9.09 3.02 5.40
C ILE A 46 7.92 2.04 5.28
N ASP A 47 6.83 2.48 4.64
CA ASP A 47 5.61 1.66 4.50
C ASP A 47 5.74 0.53 3.47
N GLY A 48 6.61 0.74 2.47
CA GLY A 48 6.89 -0.26 1.45
C GLY A 48 7.59 -1.49 2.02
N LYS A 49 7.48 -2.62 1.32
CA LYS A 49 8.13 -3.89 1.68
C LYS A 49 8.82 -4.52 0.48
N ASP A 50 9.75 -5.43 0.73
CA ASP A 50 10.45 -6.16 -0.33
C ASP A 50 9.46 -7.08 -1.09
N MET A 51 9.29 -6.84 -2.39
CA MET A 51 8.39 -7.60 -3.25
C MET A 51 9.06 -8.83 -3.88
N MET A 52 10.39 -8.98 -3.81
CA MET A 52 11.11 -10.07 -4.49
C MET A 52 10.61 -11.48 -4.11
N PRO A 53 10.30 -11.79 -2.84
CA PRO A 53 9.76 -13.10 -2.49
C PRO A 53 8.45 -13.43 -3.23
N VAL A 54 7.61 -12.43 -3.46
CA VAL A 54 6.35 -12.58 -4.22
C VAL A 54 6.67 -12.82 -5.69
N LEU A 55 7.56 -12.03 -6.28
CA LEU A 55 7.89 -12.10 -7.71
C LEU A 55 8.65 -13.36 -8.12
N LEU A 56 9.50 -13.89 -7.24
CA LEU A 56 10.34 -15.05 -7.55
C LEU A 56 9.67 -16.37 -7.21
N ASN A 57 8.98 -16.42 -6.07
CA ASN A 57 8.57 -17.69 -5.45
C ASN A 57 7.05 -17.78 -5.22
N GLY A 58 6.28 -16.77 -5.65
CA GLY A 58 4.84 -16.72 -5.40
C GLY A 58 4.47 -16.63 -3.92
N ALA A 59 5.35 -16.04 -3.08
CA ALA A 59 5.08 -15.85 -1.67
C ALA A 59 3.81 -15.01 -1.44
N ALA A 60 3.25 -15.10 -0.22
CA ALA A 60 2.16 -14.23 0.18
C ALA A 60 2.57 -12.75 0.13
N SER A 61 1.58 -11.87 -0.04
CA SER A 61 1.78 -10.43 0.12
C SER A 61 2.46 -10.15 1.47
N PRO A 62 3.51 -9.30 1.50
CA PRO A 62 4.12 -8.88 2.76
C PRO A 62 3.22 -7.88 3.52
N HIS A 63 2.14 -7.41 2.88
CA HIS A 63 1.14 -6.52 3.46
C HIS A 63 -0.05 -7.29 4.00
N GLU A 64 -0.33 -7.10 5.28
CA GLU A 64 -1.57 -7.57 5.91
C GLU A 64 -2.73 -6.62 5.60
N HIS A 65 -2.48 -5.32 5.73
CA HIS A 65 -3.41 -4.24 5.42
C HIS A 65 -2.83 -3.33 4.34
N PHE A 66 -3.71 -2.71 3.56
CA PHE A 66 -3.34 -1.61 2.67
C PHE A 66 -4.34 -0.47 2.83
N PHE A 67 -3.83 0.73 3.06
CA PHE A 67 -4.63 1.90 3.37
C PHE A 67 -4.73 2.83 2.16
N TYR A 68 -5.93 3.33 1.90
CA TYR A 68 -6.22 4.25 0.82
C TYR A 68 -6.35 5.67 1.38
N VAL A 69 -5.41 6.53 1.03
CA VAL A 69 -5.44 7.95 1.37
C VAL A 69 -5.72 8.76 0.11
N HIS A 70 -6.64 9.71 0.20
CA HIS A 70 -7.03 10.59 -0.89
C HIS A 70 -7.14 12.02 -0.34
N TRP A 71 -6.38 12.94 -0.94
CA TRP A 71 -6.26 14.33 -0.48
C TRP A 71 -5.91 14.52 1.01
N GLY A 72 -5.27 13.53 1.63
CA GLY A 72 -4.90 13.56 3.05
C GLY A 72 -5.90 12.87 3.97
N ASP A 73 -7.08 12.49 3.46
CA ASP A 73 -8.09 11.75 4.21
C ASP A 73 -7.90 10.25 4.02
N LEU A 74 -7.94 9.52 5.14
CA LEU A 74 -7.92 8.07 5.14
C LEU A 74 -9.31 7.53 4.79
N GLU A 75 -9.53 7.23 3.51
CA GLU A 75 -10.84 6.87 2.98
C GLU A 75 -11.09 5.36 2.93
N GLY A 76 -10.08 4.52 3.17
CA GLY A 76 -10.33 3.08 3.19
C GLY A 76 -9.17 2.20 3.60
N VAL A 77 -9.49 0.94 3.81
CA VAL A 77 -8.54 -0.13 4.13
C VAL A 77 -8.91 -1.41 3.39
N ARG A 78 -7.90 -2.11 2.90
CA ARG A 78 -8.02 -3.47 2.39
C ARG A 78 -7.32 -4.43 3.33
N TRP A 79 -7.99 -5.55 3.61
CA TRP A 79 -7.46 -6.69 4.36
C TRP A 79 -7.92 -7.97 3.69
N LYS A 80 -6.98 -8.77 3.20
CA LYS A 80 -7.29 -9.96 2.36
C LYS A 80 -8.19 -9.54 1.19
N SER A 81 -9.35 -10.16 1.09
CA SER A 81 -10.39 -9.92 0.08
C SER A 81 -11.34 -8.77 0.48
N TRP A 82 -11.34 -8.35 1.73
CA TRP A 82 -12.23 -7.31 2.22
C TRP A 82 -11.66 -5.92 1.97
N LYS A 83 -12.52 -5.00 1.56
CA LYS A 83 -12.21 -3.58 1.43
C LYS A 83 -13.31 -2.75 2.07
N LEU A 84 -12.92 -1.92 3.01
CA LEU A 84 -13.76 -0.92 3.64
C LEU A 84 -13.47 0.44 3.03
N HIS A 85 -14.53 1.16 2.67
CA HIS A 85 -14.49 2.59 2.38
C HIS A 85 -15.25 3.36 3.45
N VAL A 86 -14.70 4.49 3.86
CA VAL A 86 -15.30 5.47 4.76
C VAL A 86 -15.11 6.84 4.12
N VAL A 87 -16.14 7.33 3.43
CA VAL A 87 -16.11 8.63 2.73
C VAL A 87 -17.31 9.44 3.20
N ASP A 88 -17.08 10.69 3.64
CA ASP A 88 -18.13 11.58 4.17
C ASP A 88 -18.98 10.92 5.27
N GLY A 89 -18.37 10.12 6.14
CA GLY A 89 -19.04 9.38 7.20
C GLY A 89 -19.90 8.20 6.74
N LYS A 90 -19.91 7.88 5.43
CA LYS A 90 -20.61 6.73 4.88
C LYS A 90 -19.66 5.55 4.78
N THR A 91 -20.10 4.42 5.32
CA THR A 91 -19.34 3.18 5.31
C THR A 91 -19.86 2.22 4.25
N ALA A 92 -18.94 1.68 3.44
CA ALA A 92 -19.22 0.60 2.52
C ALA A 92 -18.17 -0.50 2.59
N LEU A 93 -18.62 -1.75 2.69
CA LEU A 93 -17.74 -2.92 2.75
C LEU A 93 -17.97 -3.78 1.51
N TYR A 94 -16.87 -4.24 0.89
CA TYR A 94 -16.89 -5.08 -0.30
C TYR A 94 -15.99 -6.30 -0.12
N ASN A 95 -16.38 -7.43 -0.70
CA ASN A 95 -15.51 -8.59 -0.90
C ASN A 95 -15.01 -8.59 -2.35
N LEU A 96 -13.73 -8.30 -2.54
CA LEU A 96 -13.10 -8.12 -3.85
C LEU A 96 -12.88 -9.43 -4.64
N ASP A 97 -12.98 -10.59 -3.98
CA ASP A 97 -12.93 -11.88 -4.69
C ASP A 97 -14.25 -12.17 -5.41
N GLU A 98 -15.36 -11.69 -4.87
CA GLU A 98 -16.70 -11.88 -5.42
C GLU A 98 -17.17 -10.66 -6.24
N ASP A 99 -16.76 -9.46 -5.83
CA ASP A 99 -17.22 -8.19 -6.39
C ASP A 99 -16.07 -7.18 -6.50
N ILE A 100 -15.20 -7.44 -7.47
CA ILE A 100 -14.10 -6.52 -7.83
C ILE A 100 -14.58 -5.13 -8.25
N ALA A 101 -15.84 -5.01 -8.69
CA ALA A 101 -16.43 -3.75 -9.15
C ALA A 101 -17.08 -2.94 -8.02
N GLU A 102 -17.05 -3.44 -6.78
CA GLU A 102 -17.53 -2.74 -5.58
C GLU A 102 -19.00 -2.28 -5.70
N LYS A 103 -19.86 -3.14 -6.24
CA LYS A 103 -21.29 -2.84 -6.48
C LYS A 103 -22.19 -3.16 -5.31
N LYS A 104 -21.88 -4.20 -4.53
CA LYS A 104 -22.71 -4.71 -3.45
C LYS A 104 -22.11 -4.33 -2.10
N ASN A 105 -22.69 -3.34 -1.45
CA ASN A 105 -22.31 -2.99 -0.08
C ASN A 105 -22.76 -4.09 0.89
N LEU A 106 -21.80 -4.66 1.61
CA LEU A 106 -21.97 -5.74 2.57
C LEU A 106 -21.84 -5.27 4.04
N ALA A 107 -21.71 -3.95 4.28
CA ALA A 107 -21.43 -3.42 5.61
C ALA A 107 -22.48 -3.80 6.67
N ALA A 108 -23.77 -3.77 6.29
CA ALA A 108 -24.86 -4.15 7.19
C ALA A 108 -24.89 -5.65 7.52
N ASN A 109 -24.33 -6.48 6.65
CA ASN A 109 -24.32 -7.94 6.77
C ASN A 109 -23.12 -8.45 7.57
N HIS A 110 -22.05 -7.64 7.66
CA HIS A 110 -20.78 -8.01 8.31
C HIS A 110 -20.27 -6.88 9.24
N PRO A 111 -21.05 -6.49 10.26
CA PRO A 111 -20.65 -5.42 11.19
C PRO A 111 -19.34 -5.73 11.93
N GLU A 112 -19.02 -7.01 12.16
CA GLU A 112 -17.78 -7.46 12.78
C GLU A 112 -16.55 -7.12 11.93
N ILE A 113 -16.65 -7.28 10.61
CA ILE A 113 -15.55 -6.96 9.68
C ILE A 113 -15.41 -5.44 9.56
N VAL A 114 -16.54 -4.73 9.51
CA VAL A 114 -16.54 -3.26 9.53
C VAL A 114 -15.80 -2.75 10.77
N GLN A 115 -16.15 -3.26 11.96
CA GLN A 115 -15.52 -2.83 13.20
C GLN A 115 -14.02 -3.15 13.21
N GLN A 116 -13.62 -4.36 12.81
CA GLN A 116 -12.21 -4.74 12.71
C GLN A 116 -11.42 -3.79 11.82
N LEU A 117 -11.96 -3.48 10.64
CA LEU A 117 -11.29 -2.62 9.67
C LEU A 117 -11.27 -1.14 10.08
N GLN A 118 -12.32 -0.66 10.75
CA GLN A 118 -12.32 0.66 11.37
C GLN A 118 -11.26 0.78 12.46
N SER A 119 -11.09 -0.26 13.31
CA SER A 119 -10.00 -0.28 14.30
C SER A 119 -8.63 -0.28 13.64
N ALA A 120 -8.45 -1.00 12.53
CA ALA A 120 -7.20 -0.96 11.76
C ALA A 120 -6.93 0.44 11.17
N MET A 121 -7.95 1.12 10.65
CA MET A 121 -7.83 2.51 10.17
C MET A 121 -7.44 3.46 11.30
N GLN A 122 -8.08 3.37 12.47
CA GLN A 122 -7.75 4.21 13.63
C GLN A 122 -6.30 4.00 14.11
N ALA A 123 -5.84 2.73 14.13
CA ALA A 123 -4.47 2.41 14.48
C ALA A 123 -3.48 3.02 13.47
N PHE A 124 -3.80 2.95 12.17
CA PHE A 124 -2.98 3.54 11.12
C PHE A 124 -2.95 5.07 11.15
N GLU A 125 -4.07 5.74 11.41
CA GLU A 125 -4.09 7.20 11.58
C GLU A 125 -3.23 7.64 12.76
N LYS A 126 -3.23 6.88 13.85
CA LYS A 126 -2.38 7.15 15.01
C LYS A 126 -0.90 7.01 14.62
N ASP A 127 -0.54 5.92 13.96
CA ASP A 127 0.83 5.69 13.47
C ASP A 127 1.29 6.79 12.52
N MET A 128 0.46 7.18 11.55
CA MET A 128 0.77 8.28 10.62
C MET A 128 1.06 9.60 11.35
N LYS A 129 0.28 9.92 12.40
CA LYS A 129 0.47 11.14 13.19
C LYS A 129 1.77 11.10 14.00
N GLU A 130 2.12 9.94 14.55
CA GLU A 130 3.36 9.73 15.30
C GLU A 130 4.60 9.78 14.39
N ASN A 131 4.47 9.30 13.15
CA ASN A 131 5.55 9.21 12.16
C ASN A 131 5.52 10.34 11.11
N LEU A 132 4.83 11.45 11.40
CA LEU A 132 4.77 12.63 10.53
C LEU A 132 6.18 13.16 10.25
N ARG A 133 6.57 13.14 8.97
CA ARG A 133 7.88 13.65 8.55
C ARG A 133 7.85 15.18 8.50
N PRO A 134 8.88 15.87 9.00
CA PRO A 134 8.98 17.32 8.84
C PRO A 134 9.12 17.66 7.36
N ALA A 135 8.64 18.84 6.97
CA ALA A 135 8.88 19.35 5.63
C ALA A 135 10.39 19.46 5.38
N GLY A 136 10.86 18.87 4.27
CA GLY A 136 12.24 19.04 3.83
C GLY A 136 12.45 20.49 3.40
N LEU A 137 13.30 21.22 4.13
CA LEU A 137 13.69 22.58 3.78
C LEU A 137 15.13 22.58 3.28
N VAL A 138 15.36 23.25 2.15
CA VAL A 138 16.71 23.48 1.62
C VAL A 138 16.94 24.98 1.61
N GLU A 139 17.91 25.45 2.39
CA GLU A 139 18.31 26.85 2.36
C GLU A 139 18.98 27.18 1.02
N ASN A 140 18.55 28.28 0.38
CA ASN A 140 19.10 28.77 -0.89
C ASN A 140 19.15 27.68 -1.98
N PRO A 141 18.00 27.11 -2.41
CA PRO A 141 17.98 26.01 -3.36
C PRO A 141 18.64 26.41 -4.68
N LYS A 142 19.71 25.72 -5.06
CA LYS A 142 20.41 25.93 -6.33
C LYS A 142 19.95 24.87 -7.35
N PRO A 143 19.41 25.27 -8.51
CA PRO A 143 19.10 24.32 -9.57
C PRO A 143 20.34 23.54 -10.00
N LEU A 144 20.19 22.23 -10.24
CA LEU A 144 21.28 21.37 -10.73
C LEU A 144 21.69 21.71 -12.17
N THR A 145 20.82 22.39 -12.91
CA THR A 145 21.06 22.83 -14.29
C THR A 145 21.17 24.35 -14.34
N LYS A 146 22.20 24.87 -15.02
CA LYS A 146 22.25 26.29 -15.41
C LYS A 146 21.24 26.50 -16.54
N ARG A 147 20.32 27.46 -16.38
CA ARG A 147 19.50 27.95 -17.50
C ARG A 147 20.35 28.79 -18.45
#